data_AF-A0A0R0MIG2-F1
#
_entry.id   AF-A0A0R0MIG2-F1
#
_cell.length_a   1.000
_cell.length_b   1.000
_cell.length_c   1.000
_cell.angle_alpha   90.00
_cell.angle_beta   90.00
_cell.angle_gamma   90.00
#
_symmetry.space_group_name_H-M   'P 1'
#
loop_
_entity.id
_entity.type
_entity.pdbx_description
1 polymer ?
#
loop_
_entity_poly.entity_id
_entity_poly.type
_entity_poly.pdbx_seq_one_letter_code
_entity_poly.pdbx_strand_id
1 'polypeptide(L)'
;MRLRNSFWALLGQPATEAPEAVVERVRGAMLSALVEHLGPEGQELKQQVHFAHDIESLWYLRPEIMNAMAARRGEARARVCMTGLTALFKDHHPGAASSRFGAL
;
A
#
# COMPACT_ATOMS: atom_id res chain seq x y z
N MET A 1 13.18 -8.75 12.72
CA MET A 1 14.59 -8.62 12.29
C MET A 1 14.66 -7.70 11.06
N ARG A 2 15.08 -6.44 11.26
CA ARG A 2 15.08 -5.34 10.26
C ARG A 2 16.45 -5.22 9.53
N LEU A 3 16.86 -6.25 8.78
CA LEU A 3 18.11 -6.16 7.99
C LEU A 3 18.01 -5.12 6.86
N ARG A 4 16.80 -4.83 6.35
CA ARG A 4 16.60 -3.95 5.20
C ARG A 4 16.70 -2.46 5.56
N ASN A 5 16.44 -2.08 6.80
CA ASN A 5 16.60 -0.70 7.26
C ASN A 5 18.07 -0.26 7.24
N SER A 6 19.01 -1.19 7.47
CA SER A 6 20.44 -0.93 7.49
C SER A 6 21.01 -0.61 6.11
N PHE A 7 20.44 -1.17 5.04
CA PHE A 7 20.90 -0.88 3.67
C PHE A 7 20.53 0.55 3.24
N TRP A 8 19.36 1.04 3.62
CA TRP A 8 18.92 2.40 3.27
C TRP A 8 19.65 3.49 4.06
N ALA A 9 20.05 3.20 5.30
CA ALA A 9 20.87 4.11 6.11
C ALA A 9 22.24 4.39 5.47
N LEU A 10 22.83 3.42 4.75
CA LEU A 10 24.11 3.58 4.05
C LEU A 10 23.99 4.47 2.78
N LEU A 11 22.78 4.57 2.21
CA LEU A 11 22.50 5.39 1.01
C LEU A 11 22.12 6.84 1.34
N GLY A 12 22.23 7.26 2.60
CA GLY A 12 22.07 8.65 3.02
C GLY A 12 20.64 9.18 3.06
N GLN A 13 19.63 8.32 2.87
CA GLN A 13 18.23 8.68 3.16
C GLN A 13 17.88 8.16 4.56
N PRO A 14 17.57 9.02 5.55
CA PRO A 14 16.93 8.54 6.75
C PRO A 14 15.62 7.91 6.31
N ALA A 15 15.50 6.58 6.46
CA ALA A 15 14.24 5.88 6.38
C ALA A 15 13.39 6.40 7.55
N THR A 16 12.78 7.58 7.36
CA THR A 16 11.82 8.13 8.29
C THR A 16 10.65 7.18 8.22
N GLU A 17 10.56 6.29 9.21
CA GLU A 17 9.41 5.41 9.35
C GLU A 17 8.16 6.31 9.29
N ALA A 18 7.19 5.93 8.45
CA ALA A 18 5.98 6.72 8.31
C ALA A 18 5.33 6.87 9.71
N PRO A 19 4.85 8.06 10.08
CA PRO A 19 4.17 8.24 11.36
C PRO A 19 3.04 7.21 11.52
N GLU A 20 2.83 6.69 12.73
CA GLU A 20 1.79 5.68 13.00
C GLU A 20 0.41 6.12 12.46
N ALA A 21 0.06 7.40 12.62
CA ALA A 21 -1.18 7.97 12.08
C ALA A 21 -1.31 7.87 10.55
N VAL A 22 -0.19 7.86 9.81
CA VAL A 22 -0.19 7.61 8.36
C VAL A 22 -0.47 6.14 8.09
N VAL A 23 0.21 5.23 8.81
CA VAL A 23 0.00 3.78 8.66
C VAL A 23 -1.46 3.42 8.94
N GLU A 24 -2.04 3.93 10.03
CA GLU A 24 -3.47 3.75 10.36
C GLU A 24 -4.42 4.28 9.29
N ARG A 25 -4.13 5.45 8.73
CA ARG A 25 -4.93 6.02 7.64
C ARG A 25 -4.92 5.14 6.40
N VAL A 26 -3.74 4.68 5.98
CA VAL A 26 -3.59 3.82 4.79
C VAL A 26 -4.27 2.47 5.02
N ARG A 27 -4.04 1.85 6.17
CA ARG A 27 -4.69 0.58 6.55
C ARG A 27 -6.21 0.71 6.55
N GLY A 28 -6.76 1.76 7.16
CA GLY A 28 -8.20 2.01 7.18
C GLY A 28 -8.78 2.16 5.78
N ALA A 29 -8.10 2.86 4.87
CA ALA A 29 -8.52 2.99 3.49
C ALA A 29 -8.50 1.64 2.75
N MET A 30 -7.43 0.84 2.91
CA MET A 30 -7.33 -0.49 2.31
C MET A 30 -8.42 -1.44 2.84
N LEU A 31 -8.68 -1.46 4.15
CA LEU A 31 -9.76 -2.25 4.74
C LEU A 31 -11.14 -1.84 4.21
N SER A 32 -11.38 -0.53 4.07
CA SER A 32 -12.64 0.00 3.53
C SER A 32 -12.85 -0.45 2.09
N ALA A 33 -11.81 -0.36 1.25
CA ALA A 33 -11.85 -0.85 -0.13
C ALA A 33 -12.12 -2.37 -0.21
N LEU A 34 -11.53 -3.15 0.70
CA LEU A 34 -11.76 -4.59 0.77
C LEU A 34 -13.18 -4.95 1.23
N VAL A 35 -13.78 -4.17 2.13
CA VAL A 35 -15.18 -4.35 2.53
C VAL A 35 -16.12 -4.04 1.38
N GLU A 36 -15.93 -2.90 0.71
CA GLU A 36 -16.78 -2.43 -0.38
C GLU A 36 -16.69 -3.34 -1.62
N HIS A 37 -15.46 -3.65 -2.03
CA HIS A 37 -15.25 -4.36 -3.28
C HIS A 37 -15.18 -5.87 -3.10
N LEU A 38 -14.75 -6.36 -1.91
CA LEU A 38 -14.60 -7.79 -1.64
C LEU A 38 -15.55 -8.55 -0.73
N GLY A 39 -16.29 -7.90 0.16
CA GLY A 39 -17.23 -8.63 1.01
C GLY A 39 -16.55 -9.81 1.76
N PRO A 40 -17.22 -10.96 1.96
CA PRO A 40 -16.68 -12.08 2.74
C PRO A 40 -15.47 -12.79 2.12
N GLU A 41 -15.40 -12.89 0.79
CA GLU A 41 -14.31 -13.59 0.08
C GLU A 41 -12.95 -12.92 0.27
N GLY A 42 -12.94 -11.63 0.63
CA GLY A 42 -11.71 -10.89 0.93
C GLY A 42 -11.19 -11.05 2.36
N GLN A 43 -11.72 -11.97 3.16
CA GLN A 43 -11.42 -12.04 4.60
C GLN A 43 -9.95 -12.29 4.92
N GLU A 44 -9.25 -13.10 4.11
CA GLU A 44 -7.81 -13.33 4.26
C GLU A 44 -7.01 -12.04 4.03
N LEU A 45 -7.28 -11.34 2.91
CA LEU A 45 -6.65 -10.05 2.60
C LEU A 45 -6.94 -9.00 3.67
N LYS A 46 -8.15 -8.97 4.23
CA LYS A 46 -8.48 -8.05 5.35
C LYS A 46 -7.62 -8.33 6.58
N GLN A 47 -7.39 -9.60 6.92
CA GLN A 47 -6.51 -9.95 8.04
C GLN A 47 -5.06 -9.54 7.76
N GLN A 48 -4.56 -9.82 6.56
CA GLN A 48 -3.21 -9.40 6.16
C GLN A 48 -3.03 -7.87 6.24
N VAL A 49 -4.01 -7.10 5.76
CA VAL A 49 -4.00 -5.63 5.90
C VAL A 49 -4.11 -5.21 7.37
N HIS A 50 -4.97 -5.85 8.15
CA HIS A 50 -5.16 -5.53 9.57
C HIS A 50 -3.85 -5.69 10.38
N PHE A 51 -3.11 -6.78 10.14
CA PHE A 51 -1.88 -7.11 10.85
C PHE A 51 -0.60 -6.50 10.25
N ALA A 52 -0.69 -5.82 9.10
CA ALA A 52 0.46 -5.09 8.56
C ALA A 52 0.84 -3.95 9.51
N HIS A 53 2.08 -3.94 10.01
CA HIS A 53 2.54 -3.00 11.05
C HIS A 53 3.21 -1.73 10.52
N ASP A 54 3.58 -1.70 9.25
CA ASP A 54 4.28 -0.57 8.65
C ASP A 54 3.80 -0.29 7.22
N ILE A 55 4.18 0.89 6.72
CA ILE A 55 3.80 1.36 5.40
C ILE A 55 4.32 0.46 4.27
N GLU A 56 5.44 -0.23 4.50
CA GLU A 56 6.09 -1.11 3.54
C GLU A 56 5.30 -2.41 3.39
N SER A 57 4.88 -3.02 4.49
CA SER A 57 4.03 -4.19 4.52
C SER A 57 2.70 -3.91 3.81
N LEU A 58 2.10 -2.73 4.06
CA LEU A 58 0.90 -2.29 3.35
C LEU A 58 1.15 -2.07 1.86
N TRP A 59 2.31 -1.55 1.47
CA TRP A 59 2.66 -1.34 0.07
C TRP A 59 2.72 -2.66 -0.70
N TYR A 60 3.32 -3.68 -0.10
CA TYR A 60 3.47 -4.98 -0.73
C TYR A 60 2.17 -5.76 -0.88
N LEU A 61 1.10 -5.40 -0.17
CA LEU A 61 -0.24 -6.00 -0.34
C LEU A 61 -1.02 -5.42 -1.53
N ARG A 62 -0.54 -4.32 -2.15
CA ARG A 62 -1.26 -3.66 -3.26
C ARG A 62 -1.50 -4.57 -4.47
N PRO A 63 -0.53 -5.37 -4.96
CA PRO A 63 -0.75 -6.28 -6.08
C PRO A 63 -1.84 -7.33 -5.81
N GLU A 64 -1.87 -7.90 -4.60
CA GLU A 64 -2.84 -8.90 -4.19
C GLU A 64 -4.25 -8.30 -4.10
N ILE A 65 -4.35 -7.09 -3.53
CA ILE A 65 -5.62 -6.34 -3.49
C ILE A 65 -6.08 -6.00 -4.90
N MET A 66 -5.18 -5.56 -5.78
CA MET A 66 -5.49 -5.28 -7.19
C MET A 66 -6.04 -6.53 -7.90
N ASN A 67 -5.35 -7.66 -7.77
CA ASN A 67 -5.74 -8.93 -8.39
C ASN A 67 -7.11 -9.41 -7.87
N ALA A 68 -7.31 -9.38 -6.56
CA ALA A 68 -8.58 -9.79 -5.95
C ALA A 68 -9.75 -8.87 -6.35
N MET A 69 -9.51 -7.55 -6.44
CA MET A 69 -10.52 -6.61 -6.92
C MET A 69 -10.81 -6.81 -8.41
N ALA A 70 -9.78 -7.02 -9.24
CA ALA A 70 -9.93 -7.22 -10.67
C ALA A 70 -10.73 -8.51 -10.96
N ALA A 71 -10.44 -9.59 -10.24
CA ALA A 71 -11.14 -10.86 -10.36
C ALA A 71 -12.65 -10.74 -10.10
N ARG A 72 -13.09 -9.89 -9.15
CA ARG A 72 -14.53 -9.75 -8.84
C ARG A 72 -15.23 -8.57 -9.50
N ARG A 73 -14.57 -7.43 -9.67
CA ARG A 73 -15.18 -6.16 -10.12
C ARG A 73 -14.72 -5.74 -11.52
N GLY A 74 -13.80 -6.48 -12.12
CA GLY A 74 -13.16 -6.13 -13.38
C GLY A 74 -11.98 -5.18 -13.17
N GLU A 75 -11.02 -5.27 -14.09
CA GLU A 75 -9.74 -4.54 -13.98
C GLU A 75 -9.91 -3.02 -13.97
N ALA A 76 -10.84 -2.47 -14.75
CA ALA A 76 -11.07 -1.03 -14.82
C ALA A 76 -11.44 -0.44 -13.45
N ARG A 77 -12.36 -1.07 -12.71
CA ARG A 77 -12.76 -0.61 -11.36
C ARG A 77 -11.64 -0.81 -10.35
N ALA A 78 -10.92 -1.93 -10.46
CA ALA A 78 -9.79 -2.22 -9.60
C ALA A 78 -8.66 -1.18 -9.76
N ARG A 79 -8.33 -0.79 -11.00
CA ARG A 79 -7.32 0.25 -11.28
C ARG A 79 -7.71 1.60 -10.69
N VAL A 80 -8.95 2.05 -10.86
CA VAL A 80 -9.42 3.33 -10.31
C VAL A 80 -9.28 3.36 -8.78
N CYS A 81 -9.73 2.30 -8.10
CA CYS A 81 -9.57 2.18 -6.64
C CYS A 81 -8.09 2.16 -6.24
N MET A 82 -7.28 1.36 -6.95
CA MET A 82 -5.86 1.23 -6.65
C MET A 82 -5.08 2.53 -6.88
N THR A 83 -5.45 3.38 -7.84
CA THR A 83 -4.87 4.72 -8.00
C THR A 83 -5.07 5.56 -6.74
N GLY A 84 -6.29 5.56 -6.19
CA GLY A 84 -6.60 6.28 -4.95
C GLY A 84 -5.80 5.74 -3.75
N LEU A 85 -5.75 4.42 -3.58
CA LEU A 85 -4.96 3.78 -2.52
C LEU A 85 -3.47 4.08 -2.66
N THR A 86 -2.93 4.02 -3.88
CA THR A 86 -1.51 4.28 -4.16
C THR A 86 -1.10 5.71 -3.81
N ALA A 87 -1.99 6.68 -4.03
CA ALA A 87 -1.73 8.08 -3.71
C ALA A 87 -1.50 8.31 -2.20
N LEU A 88 -2.08 7.47 -1.33
CA LEU A 88 -1.89 7.56 0.12
C LEU A 88 -0.47 7.19 0.58
N PHE A 89 0.29 6.49 -0.26
CA PHE A 89 1.69 6.13 0.01
C PHE A 89 2.67 7.20 -0.43
N LYS A 90 2.20 8.24 -1.14
CA LYS A 90 3.06 9.35 -1.60
C LYS A 90 3.80 9.95 -0.41
N ASP A 91 5.08 10.27 -0.61
CA ASP A 91 5.99 10.82 0.39
C ASP A 91 6.32 9.89 1.58
N HIS A 92 5.74 8.68 1.60
CA HIS A 92 5.93 7.68 2.67
C HIS A 92 6.47 6.34 2.17
N HIS A 93 6.51 6.11 0.86
CA HIS A 93 7.14 4.94 0.25
C HIS A 93 7.90 5.34 -1.03
N PRO A 94 9.16 4.89 -1.23
CA PRO A 94 9.98 5.30 -2.38
C PRO A 94 9.36 4.90 -3.73
N GLY A 95 8.64 3.77 -3.78
CA GLY A 95 7.92 3.33 -4.99
C GLY A 95 6.65 4.13 -5.31
N ALA A 96 6.16 4.96 -4.38
CA ALA A 96 4.98 5.80 -4.57
C ALA A 96 5.33 7.18 -5.12
N ALA A 97 6.60 7.60 -5.01
CA ALA A 97 7.07 8.80 -5.69
C ALA A 97 6.96 8.56 -7.19
N SER A 98 6.07 9.32 -7.85
CA SER A 98 6.04 9.41 -9.31
C SER A 98 7.45 9.70 -9.78
N SER A 99 7.97 8.93 -10.73
CA SER A 99 9.31 9.11 -11.28
C SER A 99 9.54 10.60 -11.55
N ARG A 100 10.41 11.23 -10.77
CA ARG A 100 10.92 12.59 -11.03
C ARG A 100 11.78 12.65 -12.31
N PHE A 101 12.00 11.51 -12.96
CA PHE A 101 12.69 11.36 -14.25
C PHE A 101 11.69 11.25 -15.40
N GLY A 102 10.83 12.25 -15.58
CA GLY A 102 9.88 12.31 -16.69
C GLY A 102 9.53 13.74 -17.15
N ALA A 103 10.24 14.74 -16.64
CA ALA A 103 10.10 16.13 -17.07
C ALA A 103 11.46 16.63 -17.60
N LEU A 104 11.79 16.21 -18.82
CA LEU A 104 12.76 16.87 -19.70
C LEU A 104 12.14 16.95 -21.09
#